data_AF-A0A349BZ39-F1
#
_entry.id   AF-A0A349BZ39-F1
#
_cell.length_a   1.000
_cell.length_b   1.000
_cell.length_c   1.000
_cell.angle_alpha   90.00
_cell.angle_beta   90.00
_cell.angle_gamma   90.00
#
_symmetry.space_group_name_H-M   'P 1'
#
loop_
_entity.id
_entity.type
_entity.pdbx_description
1 polymer ?
#
loop_
_entity_poly.entity_id
_entity_poly.type
_entity_poly.pdbx_seq_one_letter_code
_entity_poly.pdbx_strand_id
1 'polypeptide(L)'
;MTDINNNINDEALDQVVGGNDGHTGFSVRDITPMWVRVTSSTLNCRYWPDGDIAKTYEYGHRLKVDGITTDGLWYKLWIYDPRGGECNGYIYKQYTERC
;
A
#
# COMPACT_ATOMS: atom_id res chain seq x y z
N MET A 1 -7.14 -22.29 4.05
CA MET A 1 -6.62 -21.50 2.92
C MET A 1 -5.65 -20.53 3.58
N THR A 2 -4.37 -20.75 3.36
CA THR A 2 -3.28 -20.31 4.25
C THR A 2 -3.03 -18.81 4.10
N ASP A 3 -3.11 -18.07 5.20
CA ASP A 3 -2.82 -16.65 5.29
C ASP A 3 -1.43 -16.36 4.73
N ILE A 4 -1.37 -15.68 3.58
CA ILE A 4 -0.11 -15.16 3.04
C ILE A 4 0.25 -13.91 3.83
N ASN A 5 0.93 -14.16 4.95
CA ASN A 5 1.89 -13.33 5.66
C ASN A 5 2.04 -11.89 5.12
N ASN A 6 1.20 -10.99 5.62
CA ASN A 6 1.70 -9.69 6.04
C ASN A 6 2.14 -9.90 7.49
N ASN A 7 3.44 -9.92 7.79
CA ASN A 7 3.99 -10.06 9.16
C ASN A 7 3.67 -8.86 10.07
N ILE A 8 2.70 -8.03 9.67
CA ILE A 8 2.32 -6.77 10.29
C ILE A 8 0.90 -7.00 10.77
N ASN A 9 0.76 -7.14 12.09
CA ASN A 9 -0.53 -7.39 12.70
C ASN A 9 -1.45 -6.15 12.60
N ASP A 10 -2.75 -6.36 12.77
CA ASP A 10 -3.76 -5.30 12.63
C ASP A 10 -3.50 -4.11 13.60
N GLU A 11 -2.91 -4.38 14.77
CA GLU A 11 -2.51 -3.37 15.75
C GLU A 11 -1.36 -2.47 15.27
N ALA A 12 -0.34 -3.02 14.63
CA ALA A 12 0.75 -2.24 14.03
C ALA A 12 0.24 -1.38 12.86
N LEU A 13 -0.72 -1.91 12.10
CA LEU A 13 -1.40 -1.19 11.04
C LEU A 13 -2.30 -0.05 11.56
N ASP A 14 -2.80 -0.10 12.80
CA ASP A 14 -3.58 0.99 13.43
C ASP A 14 -2.69 2.14 13.90
N GLN A 15 -1.38 1.91 14.04
CA GLN A 15 -0.41 2.93 14.43
C GLN A 15 0.30 3.61 13.26
N VAL A 16 -0.03 3.26 12.01
CA VAL A 16 0.59 3.93 10.86
C VAL A 16 0.07 5.35 10.78
N VAL A 17 0.91 6.26 11.26
CA VAL A 17 0.76 7.70 11.06
C VAL A 17 1.39 7.99 9.72
N GLY A 18 0.64 8.62 8.82
CA GLY A 18 1.16 8.98 7.53
C GLY A 18 2.36 9.94 7.61
N GLY A 19 2.96 10.19 6.47
CA GLY A 19 4.26 10.83 6.39
C GLY A 19 4.83 10.79 4.97
N ASN A 20 5.46 11.89 4.59
CA ASN A 20 6.17 12.01 3.32
C ASN A 20 7.38 11.06 3.35
N ASP A 21 7.50 10.18 2.35
CA ASP A 21 8.57 9.17 2.28
C ASP A 21 9.92 9.76 1.82
N GLY A 22 10.00 11.09 1.66
CA GLY A 22 11.21 11.81 1.29
C GLY A 22 11.59 11.66 -0.19
N HIS A 23 10.74 11.04 -1.02
CA HIS A 23 11.03 10.84 -2.43
C HIS A 23 10.80 12.15 -3.22
N THR A 24 11.82 12.60 -3.94
CA THR A 24 11.67 13.73 -4.87
C THR A 24 10.92 13.26 -6.11
N GLY A 25 9.73 13.79 -6.37
CA GLY A 25 8.96 13.51 -7.60
C GLY A 25 7.44 13.44 -7.42
N PHE A 26 6.96 13.23 -6.20
CA PHE A 26 5.54 13.28 -5.87
C PHE A 26 5.35 13.74 -4.41
N SER A 27 4.12 13.97 -4.02
CA SER A 27 3.77 14.31 -2.64
C SER A 27 2.62 13.43 -2.18
N VAL A 28 2.69 12.98 -0.94
CA VAL A 28 1.66 12.16 -0.29
C VAL A 28 1.01 12.97 0.80
N ARG A 29 -0.32 12.93 0.86
CA ARG A 29 -1.08 13.40 2.01
C ARG A 29 -1.59 12.21 2.78
N ASP A 30 -1.65 12.37 4.09
CA ASP A 30 -2.18 11.34 4.97
C ASP A 30 -3.70 11.24 4.82
N ILE A 31 -4.23 10.05 5.04
CA ILE A 31 -5.65 9.78 5.13
C ILE A 31 -5.93 8.98 6.40
N THR A 32 -7.18 9.00 6.88
CA THR A 32 -7.60 8.04 7.90
C THR A 32 -7.39 6.63 7.35
N PRO A 33 -6.62 5.75 8.04
CA PRO A 33 -6.37 4.41 7.57
C PRO A 33 -7.66 3.67 7.23
N MET A 34 -7.69 3.01 6.08
CA MET A 34 -8.86 2.28 5.61
C MET A 34 -8.49 1.01 4.88
N TRP A 35 -9.40 0.05 4.89
CA TRP A 35 -9.27 -1.19 4.14
C TRP A 35 -9.77 -1.01 2.71
N VAL A 36 -8.98 -1.52 1.77
CA VAL A 36 -9.34 -1.64 0.37
C VAL A 36 -9.17 -3.08 -0.10
N ARG A 37 -9.98 -3.49 -1.06
CA ARG A 37 -9.91 -4.80 -1.72
C ARG A 37 -9.41 -4.63 -3.15
N VAL A 38 -8.48 -5.48 -3.58
CA VAL A 38 -7.98 -5.51 -4.96
C VAL A 38 -9.09 -6.00 -5.91
N THR A 39 -9.34 -5.24 -6.97
CA THR A 39 -10.37 -5.55 -7.98
C THR A 39 -9.80 -5.97 -9.33
N SER A 40 -8.50 -5.79 -9.57
CA SER A 40 -7.80 -6.32 -10.74
C SER A 40 -7.36 -7.77 -10.53
N SER A 41 -7.07 -8.50 -11.62
CA SER A 41 -6.47 -9.84 -11.53
C SER A 41 -5.08 -9.83 -10.89
N THR A 42 -4.34 -8.73 -11.08
CA THR A 42 -3.04 -8.50 -10.48
C THR A 42 -2.84 -7.02 -10.24
N LEU A 43 -2.28 -6.66 -9.08
CA LEU A 43 -1.96 -5.29 -8.69
C LEU A 43 -0.51 -5.21 -8.22
N ASN A 44 0.29 -4.38 -8.90
CA ASN A 44 1.66 -4.13 -8.51
C ASN A 44 1.71 -3.15 -7.34
N CYS A 45 2.39 -3.54 -6.28
CA CYS A 45 2.85 -2.66 -5.21
C CYS A 45 4.29 -2.25 -5.51
N ARG A 46 4.55 -0.95 -5.57
CA ARG A 46 5.85 -0.38 -5.95
C ARG A 46 6.48 0.36 -4.78
N TYR A 47 7.79 0.50 -4.77
CA TYR A 47 8.50 1.26 -3.72
C TYR A 47 8.20 2.76 -3.75
N TRP A 48 7.86 3.29 -4.94
CA TRP A 48 7.33 4.63 -5.17
C TRP A 48 6.42 4.60 -6.41
N PRO A 49 5.55 5.60 -6.64
CA PRO A 49 4.78 5.75 -7.88
C PRO A 49 5.66 5.59 -9.12
N ASP A 50 5.23 4.71 -10.03
CA ASP A 50 5.97 4.30 -11.25
C ASP A 50 7.39 3.73 -11.05
N GLY A 51 7.80 3.49 -9.80
CA GLY A 51 9.07 2.87 -9.44
C GLY A 51 9.11 1.37 -9.60
N ASP A 52 10.19 0.76 -9.08
CA ASP A 52 10.35 -0.69 -9.08
C ASP A 52 9.21 -1.39 -8.34
N ILE A 53 8.81 -2.56 -8.84
CA ILE A 53 7.81 -3.41 -8.20
C ILE A 53 8.44 -4.03 -6.95
N ALA A 54 7.86 -3.76 -5.79
CA ALA A 54 8.20 -4.41 -4.54
C ALA A 54 7.55 -5.80 -4.50
N LYS A 55 6.23 -5.88 -4.73
CA LYS A 55 5.46 -7.14 -4.74
C LYS A 55 4.18 -7.01 -5.55
N THR A 56 3.48 -8.13 -5.76
CA THR A 56 2.17 -8.17 -6.41
C THR A 56 1.09 -8.65 -5.45
N TYR A 57 -0.14 -8.20 -5.69
CA TYR A 57 -1.35 -8.66 -5.00
C TYR A 57 -2.37 -9.18 -6.02
N GLU A 58 -3.17 -10.16 -5.62
CA GLU A 58 -4.18 -10.80 -6.46
C GLU A 58 -5.58 -10.26 -6.15
N TYR A 59 -6.52 -10.54 -7.05
CA TYR A 59 -7.94 -10.22 -6.87
C TYR A 59 -8.44 -10.66 -5.49
N GLY A 60 -9.15 -9.76 -4.80
CA GLY A 60 -9.75 -10.04 -3.50
C GLY A 60 -8.82 -9.85 -2.29
N HIS A 61 -7.51 -9.65 -2.47
CA HIS A 61 -6.63 -9.29 -1.36
C HIS A 61 -7.09 -8.01 -0.67
N ARG A 62 -7.08 -8.02 0.67
CA ARG A 62 -7.41 -6.87 1.51
C ARG A 62 -6.13 -6.19 1.96
N LEU A 63 -6.04 -4.89 1.74
CA LEU A 63 -4.87 -4.05 2.01
C LEU A 63 -5.31 -2.86 2.85
N LYS A 64 -4.49 -2.47 3.82
CA LYS A 64 -4.73 -1.24 4.59
C LYS A 64 -3.89 -0.12 3.99
N VAL A 65 -4.52 1.01 3.71
CA VAL A 65 -3.88 2.18 3.14
C VAL A 65 -4.02 3.36 4.09
N ASP A 66 -2.99 4.18 4.17
CA ASP A 66 -2.85 5.30 5.15
C ASP A 66 -2.47 6.63 4.49
N GLY A 67 -2.14 6.61 3.21
CA GLY A 67 -1.79 7.80 2.44
C GLY A 67 -2.36 7.76 1.04
N ILE A 68 -2.43 8.93 0.41
CA ILE A 68 -2.76 9.08 -1.00
C ILE A 68 -1.87 10.14 -1.63
N THR A 69 -1.39 9.89 -2.85
CA THR A 69 -0.66 10.92 -3.60
C THR A 69 -1.55 12.13 -3.88
N THR A 70 -0.93 13.29 -4.02
CA THR A 70 -1.63 14.57 -4.25
C THR A 70 -2.40 14.63 -5.57
N ASP A 71 -1.97 13.88 -6.59
CA ASP A 71 -2.72 13.65 -7.83
C ASP A 71 -3.93 12.69 -7.64
N GLY A 72 -4.04 12.02 -6.50
CA GLY A 72 -5.11 11.11 -6.14
C GLY A 72 -5.04 9.73 -6.81
N LEU A 73 -3.95 9.38 -7.49
CA LEU A 73 -3.84 8.16 -8.28
C LEU A 73 -3.34 6.94 -7.49
N TRP A 74 -2.51 7.16 -6.48
CA TRP A 74 -1.84 6.10 -5.73
C TRP A 74 -2.22 6.13 -4.26
N TYR A 75 -2.47 4.96 -3.69
CA TYR A 75 -2.48 4.78 -2.25
C TYR A 75 -1.10 4.41 -1.75
N LYS A 76 -0.75 4.91 -0.55
CA LYS A 76 0.38 4.47 0.24
C LYS A 76 -0.09 3.45 1.27
N LEU A 77 0.74 2.43 1.50
CA LEU A 77 0.53 1.38 2.50
C LEU A 77 1.86 0.95 3.10
N TRP A 78 1.83 0.45 4.32
CA TRP A 78 2.98 -0.20 4.94
C TRP A 78 3.06 -1.68 4.53
N ILE A 79 4.23 -2.14 4.08
CA ILE A 79 4.45 -3.51 3.59
C ILE A 79 5.71 -4.13 4.20
N TYR A 80 5.73 -5.46 4.24
CA TYR A 80 6.98 -6.20 4.40
C TYR A 80 7.75 -6.19 3.08
N ASP A 81 9.00 -5.72 3.11
CA ASP A 81 9.88 -5.68 1.95
C ASP A 81 10.40 -7.11 1.65
N PRO A 82 10.21 -7.65 0.43
CA PRO A 82 10.78 -8.95 0.05
C PRO A 82 12.31 -9.02 0.15
N ARG A 83 13.00 -7.88 0.19
CA ARG A 83 14.45 -7.75 0.44
C ARG A 83 14.81 -7.80 1.93
N GLY A 84 13.80 -7.76 2.81
CA GLY A 84 13.93 -7.81 4.27
C GLY A 84 13.56 -6.50 4.95
N GLY A 85 12.86 -6.59 6.09
CA GLY A 85 12.38 -5.44 6.85
C GLY A 85 11.01 -4.94 6.40
N GLU A 86 10.68 -3.70 6.75
CA GLU A 86 9.40 -3.06 6.44
C GLU A 86 9.63 -1.74 5.73
N CYS A 87 8.75 -1.40 4.79
CA CYS A 87 8.83 -0.16 4.04
C CYS A 87 7.45 0.34 3.58
N ASN A 88 7.41 1.56 3.06
CA ASN A 88 6.23 2.06 2.37
C ASN A 88 6.14 1.45 0.96
N GLY A 89 4.92 1.10 0.56
CA GLY A 89 4.57 0.70 -0.79
C GLY A 89 3.49 1.59 -1.38
N TYR A 90 3.35 1.52 -2.70
CA TYR A 90 2.40 2.29 -3.48
C TYR A 90 1.62 1.40 -4.45
N ILE A 91 0.29 1.54 -4.44
CA ILE A 91 -0.62 0.82 -5.34
C ILE A 91 -1.55 1.80 -6.06
N TYR A 92 -1.92 1.48 -7.29
CA TYR A 92 -2.90 2.25 -8.05
C TYR A 92 -4.29 2.14 -7.41
N LYS A 93 -4.86 3.29 -7.01
CA LYS A 93 -6.19 3.38 -6.39
C LYS A 93 -7.29 2.82 -7.29
N GLN A 94 -7.20 3.02 -8.60
CA GLN A 94 -8.23 2.60 -9.57
C GLN A 94 -8.48 1.08 -9.60
N TYR A 95 -7.54 0.27 -9.10
CA TYR A 95 -7.65 -1.19 -9.04
C TYR A 95 -8.06 -1.69 -7.65
N THR A 96 -8.72 -0.82 -6.89
CA THR A 96 -9.16 -1.12 -5.52
C THR A 96 -10.55 -0.55 -5.23
N GLU A 97 -11.27 -1.18 -4.32
CA GLU A 97 -12.54 -0.68 -3.75
C GLU A 97 -12.48 -0.67 -2.22
N ARG A 98 -13.18 0.25 -1.57
CA ARG A 98 -13.24 0.31 -0.10
C ARG A 98 -14.07 -0.87 0.45
N CYS A 99 -13.64 -1.48 1.55
CA CYS A 99 -14.32 -2.62 2.18
C CYS A 99 -14.25 -2.60 3.71
#